data_AF-A0A2S1T2L5-F1
#
_entry.id   AF-A0A2S1T2L5-F1
#
_cell.length_a   1.000
_cell.length_b   1.000
_cell.length_c   1.000
_cell.angle_alpha   90.00
_cell.angle_beta   90.00
_cell.angle_gamma   90.00
#
_symmetry.space_group_name_H-M   'P 1'
#
loop_
_entity.id
_entity.type
_entity.pdbx_description
1 polymer ?
#
loop_
_entity_poly.entity_id
_entity_poly.type
_entity_poly.pdbx_seq_one_letter_code
_entity_poly.pdbx_strand_id
1 'polypeptide(L)'
;MDPVVVVEPLKRRHCADCRRGPLERLVLEFNAPRCLDCADLGHLVFLPRGNAALTRRAREASSLWAVVVRHNRRRTRYERQGLLVEEAALARAEAACLADAEARARRRERDAVRRAAEDVRFTARLTAEIMRLFPSCPLDRALDVAAHTSVRGSGRVGRTAAGRALDEGAVTAAVRASVRHLDTPYDGLLMRGVPRHEARRRVAPAVEATLTAWRTPPS
;
A
#
# COMPACT_ATOMS: atom_id res chain seq x y z
N MET A 1 -7.04 -18.68 17.57
CA MET A 1 -5.82 -19.50 17.56
C MET A 1 -4.81 -18.77 16.70
N ASP A 2 -3.68 -18.39 17.27
CA ASP A 2 -2.63 -17.71 16.52
C ASP A 2 -2.02 -18.67 15.49
N PRO A 3 -1.71 -18.20 14.27
CA PRO A 3 -1.18 -19.06 13.25
C PRO A 3 0.24 -19.51 13.58
N VAL A 4 0.55 -20.78 13.29
CA VAL A 4 1.94 -21.26 13.35
C VAL A 4 2.79 -20.46 12.37
N VAL A 5 3.94 -19.98 12.85
CA VAL A 5 4.88 -19.18 12.07
C VAL A 5 6.09 -20.02 11.72
N VAL A 6 6.32 -20.18 10.42
CA VAL A 6 7.50 -20.84 9.85
C VAL A 6 8.45 -19.76 9.34
N VAL A 7 9.72 -19.86 9.73
CA VAL A 7 10.76 -18.90 9.38
C VAL A 7 11.68 -19.51 8.32
N GLU A 8 11.92 -18.76 7.24
CA GLU A 8 13.06 -18.98 6.34
C GLU A 8 14.30 -18.32 6.94
N PRO A 9 15.26 -19.10 7.47
CA PRO A 9 16.37 -18.54 8.22
C PRO A 9 17.38 -17.88 7.28
N LEU A 10 17.99 -16.77 7.72
CA LEU A 10 19.06 -16.09 6.98
C LEU A 10 20.44 -16.75 7.17
N LYS A 11 20.58 -17.60 8.19
CA LYS A 11 21.81 -18.31 8.54
C LYS A 11 21.52 -19.81 8.55
N ARG A 12 22.54 -20.63 8.34
CA ARG A 12 22.41 -22.09 8.49
C ARG A 12 21.90 -22.43 9.90
N ARG A 13 20.92 -23.32 9.96
CA ARG A 13 20.27 -23.82 11.17
C ARG A 13 20.07 -25.33 11.00
N HIS A 14 20.17 -26.06 12.09
CA HIS A 14 19.88 -27.49 12.15
C HIS A 14 18.71 -27.71 13.11
N CYS A 15 17.93 -28.76 12.88
CA CYS A 15 16.87 -29.15 13.79
C CYS A 15 17.48 -29.52 15.14
N ALA A 16 16.93 -28.99 16.22
CA ALA A 16 17.38 -29.30 17.57
C ALA A 16 16.97 -30.72 18.02
N ASP A 17 16.06 -31.37 17.31
CA ASP A 17 15.59 -32.74 17.59
C ASP A 17 16.37 -33.74 16.72
N CYS A 18 15.97 -33.92 15.46
CA CYS A 18 16.58 -34.88 14.55
C CYS A 18 17.96 -34.50 13.98
N ARG A 19 18.52 -33.34 14.38
CA ARG A 19 19.84 -32.83 13.96
C ARG A 19 20.03 -32.58 12.45
N ARG A 20 19.02 -32.80 11.61
CA ARG A 20 19.08 -32.54 10.16
C ARG A 20 19.22 -31.05 9.83
N GLY A 21 19.87 -30.75 8.71
CA GLY A 21 20.01 -29.40 8.17
C GLY A 21 21.08 -29.33 7.07
N PRO A 22 21.35 -28.14 6.51
CA PRO A 22 20.74 -26.86 6.88
C PRO A 22 19.25 -26.79 6.53
N LEU A 23 18.43 -26.25 7.45
CA LEU A 23 16.99 -26.11 7.24
C LEU A 23 16.67 -24.94 6.32
N GLU A 24 15.90 -25.19 5.26
CA GLU A 24 15.29 -24.15 4.43
C GLU A 24 14.18 -23.41 5.17
N ARG A 25 13.48 -24.13 6.06
CA ARG A 25 12.37 -23.64 6.88
C ARG A 25 12.36 -24.30 8.23
N LEU A 26 12.01 -23.52 9.25
CA LEU A 26 11.93 -23.99 10.63
C LEU A 26 10.77 -23.35 11.37
N VAL A 27 10.29 -24.05 12.39
CA VAL A 27 9.46 -23.50 13.45
C VAL A 27 10.36 -23.24 14.67
N LEU A 28 10.06 -22.20 15.43
CA LEU A 28 10.66 -22.00 16.74
C LEU A 28 9.70 -22.55 17.80
N GLU A 29 10.06 -23.69 18.38
CA GLU A 29 9.34 -24.29 19.51
C GLU A 29 10.20 -24.21 20.74
N PHE A 30 9.68 -23.64 21.83
CA PHE A 30 10.44 -23.43 23.07
C PHE A 30 11.82 -22.78 22.84
N ASN A 31 11.89 -21.80 21.92
CA ASN A 31 13.13 -21.13 21.48
C ASN A 31 14.16 -22.04 20.77
N ALA A 32 13.81 -23.26 20.41
CA ALA A 32 14.65 -24.19 19.66
C ALA A 32 14.14 -24.34 18.22
N PRO A 33 15.04 -24.40 17.21
CA PRO A 33 14.63 -24.63 15.83
C PRO A 33 14.19 -26.09 15.60
N ARG A 34 13.00 -26.29 15.03
CA ARG A 34 12.52 -27.59 14.54
C ARG A 34 12.38 -27.58 13.03
N CYS A 35 12.72 -28.70 12.37
CA CYS A 35 12.36 -28.89 10.96
C CYS A 35 10.85 -29.10 10.82
N LEU A 36 10.33 -29.01 9.60
CA LEU A 36 8.90 -29.16 9.36
C LEU A 36 8.40 -30.56 9.77
N ASP A 37 9.18 -31.62 9.57
CA ASP A 37 8.79 -32.97 9.97
C ASP A 37 8.67 -33.11 11.49
N CYS A 38 9.67 -32.64 12.26
CA CYS A 38 9.64 -32.68 13.73
C CYS A 38 8.58 -31.75 14.34
N ALA A 39 8.01 -30.83 13.56
CA ALA A 39 6.94 -29.93 13.97
C ALA A 39 5.58 -30.34 13.39
N ASP A 40 5.45 -31.55 12.84
CA ASP A 40 4.23 -32.10 12.23
C ASP A 40 3.68 -31.26 11.04
N LEU A 41 4.54 -30.48 10.38
CA LEU A 41 4.21 -29.67 9.20
C LEU A 41 4.81 -30.21 7.90
N GLY A 42 5.58 -31.31 7.95
CA GLY A 42 6.32 -31.85 6.81
C GLY A 42 5.45 -32.30 5.64
N HIS A 43 4.18 -32.63 5.91
CA HIS A 43 3.19 -33.04 4.92
C HIS A 43 2.52 -31.85 4.19
N LEU A 44 2.78 -30.62 4.62
CA LEU A 44 2.19 -29.43 4.01
C LEU A 44 3.02 -28.96 2.82
N VAL A 45 2.33 -28.53 1.77
CA VAL A 45 2.94 -27.98 0.56
C VAL A 45 3.04 -26.46 0.66
N PHE A 46 4.10 -25.91 0.06
CA PHE A 46 4.32 -24.48 0.04
C PHE A 46 3.59 -23.77 -1.09
N LEU A 47 2.75 -22.83 -0.72
CA LEU A 47 2.12 -21.89 -1.61
C LEU A 47 2.79 -20.51 -1.50
N PRO A 48 3.53 -20.04 -2.52
CA PRO A 48 4.13 -18.71 -2.50
C PRO A 48 3.07 -17.60 -2.50
N ARG A 49 3.43 -16.43 -1.96
CA ARG A 49 2.62 -15.21 -2.08
C ARG A 49 2.52 -14.76 -3.54
N GLY A 50 1.44 -14.09 -3.91
CA GLY A 50 1.30 -13.42 -5.21
C GLY A 50 -0.13 -13.45 -5.73
N ASN A 51 -0.84 -14.56 -5.54
CA ASN A 51 -2.24 -14.67 -5.89
C ASN A 51 -3.11 -14.62 -4.62
N ALA A 52 -3.71 -13.46 -4.36
CA ALA A 52 -4.54 -13.25 -3.17
C ALA A 52 -5.77 -14.16 -3.12
N ALA A 53 -6.37 -14.49 -4.27
CA ALA A 53 -7.52 -15.38 -4.32
C ALA A 53 -7.11 -16.82 -3.98
N LEU A 54 -6.02 -17.31 -4.59
CA LEU A 54 -5.50 -18.65 -4.36
C LEU A 54 -5.03 -18.85 -2.92
N THR A 55 -4.21 -17.93 -2.41
CA THR A 55 -3.70 -18.01 -1.02
C THR A 55 -4.80 -17.92 0.03
N ARG A 56 -5.86 -17.15 -0.22
CA ARG A 56 -7.03 -17.10 0.67
C ARG A 56 -7.82 -18.40 0.62
N ARG A 57 -8.15 -18.90 -0.57
CA ARG A 57 -8.93 -20.14 -0.75
C ARG A 57 -8.21 -21.37 -0.24
N ALA A 58 -6.91 -21.49 -0.52
CA ALA A 58 -6.10 -22.60 -0.03
C ALA A 58 -6.05 -22.61 1.50
N ARG A 59 -5.91 -21.44 2.14
CA ARG A 59 -6.00 -21.32 3.60
C ARG A 59 -7.38 -21.71 4.13
N GLU A 60 -8.45 -21.20 3.53
CA GLU A 60 -9.84 -21.49 3.96
C GLU A 60 -10.20 -22.97 3.81
N ALA A 61 -9.65 -23.64 2.78
CA ALA A 61 -9.91 -25.05 2.48
C ALA A 61 -8.99 -26.03 3.22
N SER A 62 -7.97 -25.54 3.95
CA SER A 62 -6.96 -26.33 4.66
C SER A 62 -7.29 -26.40 6.14
N SER A 63 -7.33 -27.61 6.69
CA SER A 63 -7.56 -27.84 8.12
C SER A 63 -6.36 -27.41 8.97
N LEU A 64 -5.15 -27.63 8.45
CA LEU A 64 -3.87 -27.21 9.02
C LEU A 64 -3.14 -26.29 8.04
N TRP A 65 -2.55 -25.20 8.54
CA TRP A 65 -1.76 -24.28 7.73
C TRP A 65 -0.78 -23.48 8.59
N ALA A 66 0.29 -22.99 7.97
CA ALA A 66 1.27 -22.14 8.65
C ALA A 66 1.70 -20.95 7.77
N VAL A 67 2.05 -19.83 8.38
CA VAL A 67 2.55 -18.65 7.67
C VAL A 67 4.05 -18.74 7.53
N VAL A 68 4.54 -18.68 6.29
CA VAL A 68 5.98 -18.61 6.04
C VAL A 68 6.44 -17.16 6.00
N VAL A 69 7.45 -16.81 6.79
CA VAL A 69 8.03 -15.47 6.89
C VAL A 69 9.54 -15.50 6.69
N ARG A 70 10.08 -14.37 6.25
CA ARG A 70 11.53 -14.16 6.12
C ARG A 70 11.90 -12.76 6.60
N HIS A 71 13.01 -12.64 7.31
CA HIS A 71 13.48 -11.35 7.78
C HIS A 71 14.07 -10.52 6.63
N ASN A 72 13.48 -9.35 6.36
CA ASN A 72 14.02 -8.37 5.42
C ASN A 72 14.98 -7.43 6.16
N ARG A 73 16.29 -7.66 5.99
CA ARG A 73 17.35 -6.85 6.64
C ARG A 73 17.31 -5.37 6.27
N ARG A 74 16.86 -5.02 5.06
CA ARG A 74 16.82 -3.61 4.60
C ARG A 74 15.66 -2.84 5.21
N ARG A 75 14.59 -3.53 5.62
CA ARG A 75 13.38 -2.93 6.19
C ARG A 75 13.21 -3.25 7.69
N THR A 76 14.17 -3.96 8.28
CA THR A 76 14.21 -4.37 9.69
C THR A 76 12.89 -4.99 10.17
N ARG A 77 12.31 -5.88 9.36
CA ARG A 77 11.03 -6.52 9.66
C ARG A 77 10.91 -7.89 9.01
N TYR A 78 10.05 -8.75 9.55
CA TYR A 78 9.65 -9.98 8.89
C TYR A 78 8.61 -9.68 7.79
N GLU A 79 8.80 -10.32 6.64
CA GLU A 79 7.87 -10.26 5.53
C GLU A 79 7.32 -11.65 5.26
N ARG A 80 6.00 -11.73 5.10
CA ARG A 80 5.32 -12.96 4.68
C ARG A 80 5.79 -13.34 3.28
N GLN A 81 6.21 -14.59 3.11
CA GLN A 81 6.65 -15.19 1.85
C GLN A 81 5.58 -16.08 1.22
N GLY A 82 4.71 -16.68 2.03
CA GLY A 82 3.66 -17.58 1.54
C GLY A 82 2.92 -18.27 2.67
N LEU A 83 2.37 -19.44 2.36
CA LEU A 83 1.72 -20.35 3.30
C LEU A 83 2.22 -21.78 3.10
N LEU A 84 2.20 -22.56 4.17
CA LEU A 84 2.12 -24.02 4.08
C LEU A 84 0.65 -24.42 4.24
N VAL A 85 0.16 -25.27 3.35
CA VAL A 85 -1.24 -25.75 3.32
C VAL A 85 -1.27 -27.23 2.91
N GLU A 86 -2.39 -27.91 3.14
CA GLU A 86 -2.59 -29.27 2.66
C GLU A 86 -2.64 -29.30 1.13
N GLU A 87 -2.04 -30.33 0.52
CA GLU A 87 -2.01 -30.49 -0.93
C GLU A 87 -3.42 -30.56 -1.54
N ALA A 88 -4.31 -31.32 -0.93
CA ALA A 88 -5.71 -31.41 -1.36
C ALA A 88 -6.45 -30.05 -1.26
N ALA A 89 -6.11 -29.23 -0.26
CA ALA A 89 -6.68 -27.88 -0.13
C ALA A 89 -6.17 -26.94 -1.23
N LEU A 90 -4.87 -27.02 -1.57
CA LEU A 90 -4.29 -26.29 -2.68
C LEU A 90 -4.95 -26.67 -4.02
N ALA A 91 -5.05 -27.97 -4.33
CA ALA A 91 -5.65 -28.45 -5.56
C ALA A 91 -7.11 -28.00 -5.73
N ARG A 92 -7.93 -28.08 -4.66
CA ARG A 92 -9.30 -27.55 -4.65
C ARG A 92 -9.33 -26.04 -4.90
N ALA A 93 -8.41 -25.30 -4.28
CA ALA A 93 -8.33 -23.85 -4.45
C ALA A 93 -7.91 -23.45 -5.86
N GLU A 94 -7.00 -24.19 -6.49
CA GLU A 94 -6.58 -24.00 -7.89
C GLU A 94 -7.74 -24.24 -8.86
N ALA A 95 -8.45 -25.37 -8.72
CA ALA A 95 -9.61 -25.69 -9.54
C ALA A 95 -10.70 -24.60 -9.43
N ALA A 96 -11.00 -24.16 -8.21
CA ALA A 96 -11.95 -23.07 -7.98
C ALA A 96 -11.48 -21.74 -8.57
N CYS A 97 -10.17 -21.43 -8.50
CA CYS A 97 -9.57 -20.25 -9.11
C CYS A 97 -9.62 -20.27 -10.63
N LEU A 98 -9.44 -21.44 -11.25
CA LEU A 98 -9.56 -21.59 -12.69
C LEU A 98 -11.02 -21.40 -13.14
N ALA A 99 -11.96 -22.05 -12.44
CA ALA A 99 -13.38 -22.01 -12.77
C ALA A 99 -13.98 -20.59 -12.79
N ASP A 100 -13.51 -19.68 -11.92
CA ASP A 100 -14.02 -18.31 -11.85
C ASP A 100 -13.08 -17.24 -12.40
N ALA A 101 -12.00 -17.65 -13.08
CA ALA A 101 -10.98 -16.73 -13.58
C ALA A 101 -11.54 -15.66 -14.51
N GLU A 102 -12.36 -16.06 -15.49
CA GLU A 102 -12.96 -15.15 -16.46
C GLU A 102 -13.98 -14.21 -15.80
N ALA A 103 -14.87 -14.74 -14.97
CA ALA A 103 -15.85 -13.93 -14.23
C ALA A 103 -15.17 -12.86 -13.36
N ARG A 104 -14.06 -13.23 -12.69
CA ARG A 104 -13.24 -12.27 -11.94
C ARG A 104 -12.54 -11.27 -12.85
N ALA A 105 -12.06 -11.67 -14.02
CA ALA A 105 -11.44 -10.75 -14.98
C ALA A 105 -12.45 -9.70 -15.48
N ARG A 106 -13.61 -10.13 -15.95
CA ARG A 106 -14.70 -9.24 -16.39
C ARG A 106 -15.17 -8.30 -15.28
N ARG A 107 -15.26 -8.78 -14.03
CA ARG A 107 -15.57 -7.92 -12.88
C ARG A 107 -14.49 -6.86 -12.65
N ARG A 108 -13.20 -7.23 -12.70
CA ARG A 108 -12.09 -6.29 -12.54
C ARG A 108 -12.12 -5.21 -13.62
N GLU A 109 -12.40 -5.57 -14.86
CA GLU A 109 -12.53 -4.65 -15.98
C GLU A 109 -13.69 -3.66 -15.78
N ARG A 110 -14.91 -4.16 -15.49
CA ARG A 110 -16.05 -3.28 -15.19
C ARG A 110 -15.78 -2.35 -14.01
N ASP A 111 -15.14 -2.88 -12.96
CA ASP A 111 -14.78 -2.06 -11.81
C ASP A 111 -13.69 -1.04 -12.15
N ALA A 112 -12.77 -1.33 -13.07
CA ALA A 112 -11.77 -0.37 -13.53
C ALA A 112 -12.44 0.78 -14.28
N VAL A 113 -13.38 0.49 -15.18
CA VAL A 113 -14.20 1.50 -15.88
C VAL A 113 -14.98 2.35 -14.87
N ARG A 114 -15.69 1.72 -13.92
CA ARG A 114 -16.44 2.44 -12.89
C ARG A 114 -15.54 3.36 -12.06
N ARG A 115 -14.37 2.89 -11.65
CA ARG A 115 -13.40 3.68 -10.89
C ARG A 115 -12.83 4.84 -11.70
N ALA A 116 -12.55 4.66 -12.99
CA ALA A 116 -12.09 5.73 -13.85
C ALA A 116 -13.15 6.84 -13.95
N ALA A 117 -14.42 6.47 -14.12
CA ALA A 117 -15.52 7.43 -14.12
C ALA A 117 -15.69 8.14 -12.76
N GLU A 118 -15.51 7.43 -11.65
CA GLU A 118 -15.49 8.03 -10.30
C GLU A 118 -14.34 9.04 -10.14
N ASP A 119 -13.15 8.73 -10.65
CA ASP A 119 -11.98 9.59 -10.55
C ASP A 119 -12.15 10.88 -11.36
N VAL A 120 -12.78 10.81 -12.55
CA VAL A 120 -13.16 12.01 -13.32
C VAL A 120 -14.13 12.88 -12.54
N ARG A 121 -15.20 12.28 -11.97
CA ARG A 121 -16.17 13.02 -11.15
C ARG A 121 -15.53 13.63 -9.90
N PHE A 122 -14.63 12.90 -9.25
CA PHE A 122 -13.91 13.40 -8.08
C PHE A 122 -13.01 14.59 -8.45
N THR A 123 -12.27 14.48 -9.56
CA THR A 123 -11.42 15.57 -10.07
C THR A 123 -12.24 16.83 -10.30
N ALA A 124 -13.37 16.73 -11.00
CA ALA A 124 -14.26 17.87 -11.27
C ALA A 124 -14.80 18.51 -9.97
N ARG A 125 -15.24 17.69 -9.01
CA ARG A 125 -15.71 18.19 -7.70
C ARG A 125 -14.61 18.86 -6.90
N LEU A 126 -13.40 18.31 -6.92
CA LEU A 126 -12.24 18.91 -6.25
C LEU A 126 -11.85 20.24 -6.90
N THR A 127 -11.86 20.35 -8.24
CA THR A 127 -11.65 21.61 -8.93
C THR A 127 -12.68 22.65 -8.50
N ALA A 128 -13.97 22.30 -8.49
CA ALA A 128 -15.03 23.20 -8.06
C ALA A 128 -14.84 23.67 -6.61
N GLU A 129 -14.43 22.77 -5.72
CA GLU A 129 -14.18 23.10 -4.31
C GLU A 129 -12.94 23.99 -4.13
N ILE A 130 -11.87 23.78 -4.92
CA ILE A 130 -10.72 24.68 -4.95
C ILE A 130 -11.15 26.07 -5.39
N MET A 131 -11.92 26.18 -6.48
CA MET A 131 -12.41 27.48 -6.97
C MET A 131 -13.35 28.16 -5.97
N ARG A 132 -14.10 27.39 -5.17
CA ARG A 132 -14.96 27.92 -4.10
C ARG A 132 -14.13 28.50 -2.94
N LEU A 133 -13.08 27.79 -2.52
CA LEU A 133 -12.22 28.19 -1.40
C LEU A 133 -11.20 29.26 -1.80
N PHE A 134 -10.82 29.30 -3.07
CA PHE A 134 -9.79 30.16 -3.64
C PHE A 134 -10.31 30.81 -4.94
N PRO A 135 -11.25 31.76 -4.86
CA PRO A 135 -11.93 32.34 -6.03
C PRO A 135 -10.99 33.06 -7.00
N SER A 136 -9.84 33.55 -6.54
CA SER A 136 -8.81 34.19 -7.38
C SER A 136 -7.71 33.23 -7.84
N CYS A 137 -7.84 31.92 -7.58
CA CYS A 137 -6.95 30.91 -8.14
C CYS A 137 -7.17 30.78 -9.65
N PRO A 138 -6.11 30.77 -10.48
CA PRO A 138 -6.24 30.47 -11.90
C PRO A 138 -6.92 29.11 -12.14
N LEU A 139 -7.81 29.03 -13.13
CA LEU A 139 -8.58 27.80 -13.39
C LEU A 139 -7.68 26.64 -13.82
N ASP A 140 -6.70 26.89 -14.68
CA ASP A 140 -5.67 25.93 -15.09
C ASP A 140 -4.92 25.39 -13.87
N ARG A 141 -4.56 26.26 -12.92
CA ARG A 141 -3.95 25.85 -11.66
C ARG A 141 -4.86 24.96 -10.84
N ALA A 142 -6.14 25.31 -10.68
CA ALA A 142 -7.09 24.49 -9.93
C ALA A 142 -7.30 23.11 -10.58
N LEU A 143 -7.33 23.04 -11.91
CA LEU A 143 -7.39 21.80 -12.67
C LEU A 143 -6.15 20.93 -12.44
N ASP A 144 -4.95 21.52 -12.48
CA ASP A 144 -3.70 20.80 -12.24
C ASP A 144 -3.61 20.24 -10.83
N VAL A 145 -3.97 21.02 -9.81
CA VAL A 145 -4.00 20.56 -8.41
C VAL A 145 -4.99 19.41 -8.26
N ALA A 146 -6.19 19.55 -8.84
CA ALA A 146 -7.22 18.52 -8.76
C ALA A 146 -6.79 17.23 -9.46
N ALA A 147 -6.25 17.32 -10.68
CA ALA A 147 -5.73 16.18 -11.41
C ALA A 147 -4.62 15.48 -10.63
N HIS A 148 -3.61 16.23 -10.17
CA HIS A 148 -2.48 15.70 -9.41
C HIS A 148 -2.88 15.03 -8.08
N THR A 149 -3.90 15.57 -7.42
CA THR A 149 -4.43 15.05 -6.14
C THR A 149 -5.31 13.81 -6.35
N SER A 150 -5.95 13.70 -7.50
CA SER A 150 -6.88 12.61 -7.85
C SER A 150 -6.18 11.34 -8.36
N VAL A 151 -4.91 11.42 -8.77
CA VAL A 151 -4.14 10.23 -9.21
C VAL A 151 -3.99 9.20 -8.08
N ARG A 152 -4.54 8.00 -8.32
CA ARG A 152 -4.51 6.85 -7.39
C ARG A 152 -3.10 6.25 -7.23
N GLY A 153 -2.82 5.69 -6.04
CA GLY A 153 -1.66 4.83 -5.79
C GLY A 153 -0.40 5.52 -5.24
N SER A 154 -0.40 6.84 -5.11
CA SER A 154 0.75 7.64 -4.65
C SER A 154 0.75 7.94 -3.13
N GLY A 155 -0.27 7.52 -2.39
CA GLY A 155 -0.46 7.87 -0.97
C GLY A 155 -1.03 9.28 -0.73
N ARG A 156 -1.65 9.90 -1.74
CA ARG A 156 -2.14 11.29 -1.70
C ARG A 156 -3.58 11.42 -1.19
N VAL A 157 -3.92 12.67 -0.83
CA VAL A 157 -5.11 13.12 -0.08
C VAL A 157 -6.43 12.55 -0.61
N GLY A 158 -6.59 12.32 -1.92
CA GLY A 158 -7.85 11.82 -2.53
C GLY A 158 -8.37 10.47 -2.02
N ARG A 159 -7.66 9.78 -1.12
CA ARG A 159 -8.14 8.55 -0.45
C ARG A 159 -8.26 8.63 1.07
N THR A 160 -7.84 9.71 1.72
CA THR A 160 -8.20 9.89 3.14
C THR A 160 -9.70 10.15 3.24
N ALA A 161 -10.32 9.82 4.38
CA ALA A 161 -11.72 10.15 4.61
C ALA A 161 -11.97 11.65 4.35
N ALA A 162 -11.06 12.49 4.85
CA ALA A 162 -11.09 13.93 4.67
C ALA A 162 -10.96 14.38 3.21
N GLY A 163 -10.03 13.80 2.45
CA GLY A 163 -9.88 14.14 1.04
C GLY A 163 -11.04 13.65 0.17
N ARG A 164 -11.70 12.55 0.53
CA ARG A 164 -12.93 12.09 -0.14
C ARG A 164 -14.14 12.95 0.19
N ALA A 165 -14.20 13.46 1.42
CA ALA A 165 -15.21 14.42 1.86
C ALA A 165 -14.99 15.81 1.27
N LEU A 166 -13.83 16.06 0.65
CA LEU A 166 -13.39 17.39 0.21
C LEU A 166 -13.35 18.39 1.37
N ASP A 167 -12.91 17.93 2.54
CA ASP A 167 -12.77 18.77 3.72
C ASP A 167 -11.87 19.98 3.40
N GLU A 168 -12.29 21.16 3.84
CA GLU A 168 -11.58 22.42 3.55
C GLU A 168 -10.08 22.35 3.91
N GLY A 169 -9.74 21.75 5.06
CA GLY A 169 -8.35 21.57 5.48
C GLY A 169 -7.55 20.66 4.55
N ALA A 170 -8.18 19.61 4.01
CA ALA A 170 -7.55 18.68 3.07
C ALA A 170 -7.36 19.34 1.69
N VAL A 171 -8.35 20.08 1.21
CA VAL A 171 -8.28 20.84 -0.05
C VAL A 171 -7.22 21.94 0.04
N THR A 172 -7.23 22.72 1.13
CA THR A 172 -6.22 23.76 1.39
C THR A 172 -4.81 23.17 1.45
N ALA A 173 -4.63 22.01 2.08
CA ALA A 173 -3.33 21.34 2.14
C ALA A 173 -2.83 20.90 0.75
N ALA A 174 -3.73 20.47 -0.13
CA ALA A 174 -3.39 20.11 -1.51
C ALA A 174 -2.93 21.34 -2.32
N VAL A 175 -3.70 22.44 -2.26
CA VAL A 175 -3.34 23.71 -2.92
C VAL A 175 -2.02 24.25 -2.37
N ARG A 176 -1.84 24.30 -1.05
CA ARG A 176 -0.59 24.68 -0.39
C ARG A 176 0.60 23.86 -0.85
N ALA A 177 0.42 22.55 -1.00
CA ALA A 177 1.47 21.68 -1.51
C ALA A 177 1.84 22.06 -2.94
N SER A 178 0.86 22.29 -3.82
CA SER A 178 1.09 22.77 -5.19
C SER A 178 1.88 24.08 -5.21
N VAL A 179 1.42 25.08 -4.46
CA VAL A 179 2.08 26.41 -4.39
C VAL A 179 3.53 26.27 -3.92
N ARG A 180 3.75 25.46 -2.87
CA ARG A 180 5.10 25.22 -2.37
C ARG A 180 6.04 24.66 -3.45
N HIS A 181 5.58 23.72 -4.25
CA HIS A 181 6.44 23.06 -5.25
C HIS A 181 6.63 23.89 -6.52
N LEU A 182 5.61 24.63 -6.94
CA LEU A 182 5.58 25.29 -8.25
C LEU A 182 5.88 26.78 -8.20
N ASP A 183 5.56 27.44 -7.08
CA ASP A 183 5.65 28.90 -6.94
C ASP A 183 6.78 29.33 -5.99
N THR A 184 7.59 28.38 -5.50
CA THR A 184 8.71 28.68 -4.60
C THR A 184 9.97 27.88 -4.93
N PRO A 185 11.16 28.31 -4.47
CA PRO A 185 12.41 27.55 -4.63
C PRO A 185 12.50 26.25 -3.82
N TYR A 186 11.39 25.72 -3.30
CA TYR A 186 11.36 24.57 -2.39
C TYR A 186 12.13 23.37 -2.92
N ASP A 187 11.87 22.97 -4.16
CA ASP A 187 12.54 21.80 -4.76
C ASP A 187 14.04 22.05 -4.94
N GLY A 188 14.44 23.27 -5.31
CA GLY A 188 15.85 23.67 -5.37
C GLY A 188 16.54 23.61 -4.00
N LEU A 189 15.86 23.97 -2.91
CA LEU A 189 16.40 23.83 -1.55
C LEU A 189 16.62 22.36 -1.17
N LEU A 190 15.68 21.47 -1.53
CA LEU A 190 15.83 20.04 -1.29
C LEU A 190 17.00 19.44 -2.06
N MET A 191 17.18 19.84 -3.33
CA MET A 191 18.31 19.39 -4.16
C MET A 191 19.67 19.85 -3.62
N ARG A 192 19.71 20.99 -2.92
CA ARG A 192 20.90 21.47 -2.20
C ARG A 192 21.10 20.83 -0.82
N GLY A 193 20.31 19.81 -0.47
CA GLY A 193 20.43 19.08 0.79
C GLY A 193 19.80 19.78 2.01
N VAL A 194 19.03 20.86 1.81
CA VAL A 194 18.35 21.53 2.93
C VAL A 194 17.29 20.59 3.53
N PRO A 195 17.27 20.37 4.86
CA PRO A 195 16.27 19.53 5.50
C PRO A 195 14.84 20.00 5.22
N ARG A 196 13.90 19.06 5.02
CA ARG A 196 12.51 19.38 4.62
C ARG A 196 11.79 20.36 5.56
N HIS A 197 12.01 20.23 6.87
CA HIS A 197 11.39 21.11 7.87
C HIS A 197 11.87 22.56 7.71
N GLU A 198 13.17 22.74 7.46
CA GLU A 198 13.78 24.03 7.23
C GLU A 198 13.39 24.61 5.88
N ALA A 199 13.42 23.80 4.82
CA ALA A 199 12.97 24.23 3.49
C ALA A 199 11.50 24.69 3.53
N ARG A 200 10.63 23.99 4.28
CA ARG A 200 9.23 24.40 4.49
C ARG A 200 9.12 25.72 5.26
N ARG A 201 9.91 25.90 6.33
CA ARG A 201 9.94 27.14 7.10
C ARG A 201 10.35 28.34 6.25
N ARG A 202 11.38 28.19 5.39
CA ARG A 202 11.89 29.25 4.52
C ARG A 202 10.87 29.72 3.48
N VAL A 203 10.11 28.79 2.89
CA VAL A 203 9.13 29.13 1.83
C VAL A 203 7.73 29.44 2.37
N ALA A 204 7.46 29.18 3.66
CA ALA A 204 6.13 29.36 4.25
C ALA A 204 5.53 30.76 4.02
N PRO A 205 6.27 31.88 4.21
CA PRO A 205 5.69 33.21 3.97
C PRO A 205 5.23 33.43 2.53
N ALA A 206 6.02 32.98 1.55
CA ALA A 206 5.66 33.08 0.13
C ALA A 206 4.40 32.24 -0.18
N VAL A 207 4.32 31.02 0.36
CA VAL A 207 3.15 30.16 0.20
C VAL A 207 1.89 30.79 0.81
N GLU A 208 1.97 31.34 2.02
CA GLU A 208 0.81 31.98 2.66
C GLU A 208 0.36 33.24 1.91
N ALA A 209 1.29 34.03 1.36
CA ALA A 209 0.97 35.19 0.57
C ALA A 209 0.15 34.81 -0.68
N THR A 210 0.57 33.78 -1.42
CA THR A 210 -0.19 33.27 -2.57
C THR A 210 -1.56 32.73 -2.16
N LEU A 211 -1.64 31.94 -1.09
CA LEU A 211 -2.92 31.40 -0.61
C LEU A 211 -3.88 32.51 -0.19
N THR A 212 -3.37 33.56 0.46
CA THR A 212 -4.16 34.73 0.87
C THR A 212 -4.68 35.48 -0.34
N ALA A 213 -3.80 35.75 -1.32
CA ALA A 213 -4.18 36.41 -2.57
C ALA A 213 -5.28 35.64 -3.32
N TRP A 214 -5.22 34.30 -3.32
CA TRP A 214 -6.24 33.48 -3.99
C TRP A 214 -7.56 33.37 -3.22
N ARG A 215 -7.56 33.57 -1.89
CA ARG A 215 -8.80 33.57 -1.08
C ARG A 215 -9.62 34.85 -1.26
N THR A 216 -8.98 35.97 -1.55
CA THR A 216 -9.66 37.26 -1.76
C THR A 216 -10.24 37.31 -3.18
N PRO A 217 -11.54 37.53 -3.38
CA PRO A 217 -12.11 37.72 -4.72
C PRO A 217 -11.49 38.92 -5.42
N PRO A 218 -11.40 38.95 -6.76
CA PRO A 218 -11.01 40.18 -7.46
C PRO A 218 -12.07 41.25 -7.18
N SER A 219 -11.61 42.45 -6.80
CA SER A 219 -12.43 43.64 -6.56
C SER A 219 -13.20 44.08 -7.81
#